data_AF-A0A926DWK1-F1
#
_entry.id   AF-A0A926DWK1-F1
#
_cell.length_a   1.000
_cell.length_b   1.000
_cell.length_c   1.000
_cell.angle_alpha   90.00
_cell.angle_beta   90.00
_cell.angle_gamma   90.00
#
_symmetry.space_group_name_H-M   'P 1'
#
loop_
_entity.id
_entity.type
_entity.pdbx_description
1 polymer ?
#
loop_
_entity_poly.entity_id
_entity_poly.type
_entity_poly.pdbx_seq_one_letter_code
_entity_poly.pdbx_strand_id
1 'polypeptide(L)' 'MRSNQLSREMLLDFSWPHLVGYGYGLGVRTMVDPRKGKARSTIGEFGWNGAAGSYILIDPANQLSIFLATNL' A
#
# COMPACT_ATOMS: atom_id res chain seq x y z
N MET A 1 4.99 9.46 3.44
CA MET A 1 4.01 8.60 2.74
C MET A 1 4.68 7.50 1.92
N ARG A 2 5.74 7.80 1.17
CA ARG A 2 6.42 6.85 0.26
C ARG A 2 7.48 5.94 0.91
N SER A 3 7.56 5.96 2.24
CA SER A 3 8.51 5.16 3.00
C SER A 3 7.81 4.55 4.19
N ASN A 4 8.12 3.28 4.48
CA ASN A 4 7.65 2.61 5.68
C ASN A 4 8.20 3.30 6.93
N GLN A 5 7.33 3.49 7.93
CA GLN A 5 7.66 4.05 9.23
C GLN A 5 7.42 3.06 10.37
N LEU A 6 6.95 1.85 10.06
CA LEU A 6 6.82 0.78 11.06
C LEU A 6 8.19 0.20 11.43
N SER A 7 8.37 -0.07 12.72
CA SER A 7 9.52 -0.85 13.20
C SER A 7 9.44 -2.30 12.70
N ARG A 8 10.52 -3.06 12.91
CA ARG A 8 10.55 -4.48 12.51
C ARG A 8 9.50 -5.29 13.25
N GLU A 9 9.28 -4.96 14.52
CA GLU A 9 8.31 -5.60 15.42
C GLU A 9 6.89 -5.24 14.99
N MET A 10 6.58 -3.96 14.75
CA MET A 10 5.27 -3.52 14.27
C MET A 10 4.91 -4.11 12.90
N LEU A 11 5.89 -4.37 12.05
CA LEU A 11 5.67 -5.07 10.77
C LEU A 11 5.22 -6.53 10.95
N LEU A 12 5.49 -7.16 12.10
CA LEU A 12 4.98 -8.51 12.39
C LEU A 12 3.47 -8.48 12.66
N ASP A 13 2.98 -7.41 13.29
CA ASP A 13 1.55 -7.21 13.56
C ASP A 13 0.78 -6.67 12.34
N PHE A 14 1.47 -6.02 11.41
CA PHE A 14 0.92 -5.57 10.12
C PHE A 14 0.81 -6.72 9.10
N SER A 15 0.12 -7.80 9.47
CA SER A 15 0.10 -9.08 8.75
C SER A 15 -1.19 -9.35 7.97
N TRP A 16 -1.92 -8.30 7.57
CA TRP A 16 -3.16 -8.47 6.83
C TRP A 16 -2.89 -9.15 5.48
N PRO A 17 -3.63 -10.23 5.11
CA PRO A 17 -3.30 -11.02 3.93
C PRO A 17 -3.23 -10.24 2.62
N HIS A 18 -4.04 -9.19 2.47
CA HIS A 18 -4.06 -8.33 1.29
C HIS A 18 -2.99 -7.22 1.28
N LEU A 19 -2.21 -7.09 2.38
CA LEU A 19 -1.12 -6.11 2.53
C LEU A 19 0.26 -6.76 2.57
N VAL A 20 0.38 -8.02 2.17
CA VAL A 20 1.67 -8.69 2.03
C VAL A 20 2.59 -7.86 1.11
N GLY A 21 3.84 -7.63 1.53
CA GLY A 21 4.80 -6.81 0.79
C GLY A 21 4.66 -5.30 0.99
N TYR A 22 3.68 -4.86 1.78
CA TYR A 22 3.52 -3.47 2.21
C TYR A 22 4.02 -3.25 3.64
N GLY A 23 4.44 -2.03 3.91
CA GLY A 23 4.51 -1.45 5.24
C GLY A 23 3.48 -0.33 5.38
N TYR A 24 3.68 0.55 6.36
CA TYR A 24 2.80 1.69 6.60
C TYR A 24 3.61 2.96 6.80
N GLY A 25 3.24 4.01 6.07
CA GLY A 25 3.84 5.34 6.18
C GLY A 25 2.93 6.30 6.95
N LEU A 26 2.91 7.56 6.52
CA LEU A 26 2.02 8.59 7.06
C LEU A 26 0.56 8.36 6.59
N GLY A 27 -0.15 7.45 7.25
CA GLY A 27 -1.60 7.25 7.08
C GLY A 27 -2.03 6.30 5.94
N VAL A 28 -1.08 5.61 5.29
CA VAL A 28 -1.33 4.81 4.08
C VAL A 28 -0.43 3.57 4.04
N ARG A 29 -0.88 2.51 3.35
CA ARG A 29 0.01 1.38 3.00
C ARG A 29 1.07 1.88 2.02
N THR A 30 2.29 1.37 2.16
CA THR A 30 3.43 1.75 1.33
C THR A 30 4.15 0.51 0.84
N MET A 31 4.35 0.40 -0.47
CA MET A 31 5.00 -0.75 -1.10
C MET A 31 6.48 -0.81 -0.69
N VAL A 32 6.89 -1.94 -0.08
CA VAL A 32 8.28 -2.19 0.34
C VAL A 32 8.93 -3.36 -0.38
N ASP A 33 8.14 -4.36 -0.79
CA ASP A 33 8.60 -5.53 -1.54
C ASP A 33 7.55 -5.94 -2.59
N PRO A 34 7.66 -5.43 -3.84
CA PRO A 34 6.71 -5.73 -4.91
C PRO A 34 6.62 -7.21 -5.24
N ARG A 35 7.75 -7.94 -5.14
CA ARG A 35 7.79 -9.37 -5.44
C ARG A 35 7.01 -10.15 -4.40
N LYS A 36 7.18 -9.84 -3.11
CA LYS A 36 6.44 -10.47 -2.02
C LYS A 36 4.94 -10.16 -2.10
N GLY A 37 4.58 -8.91 -2.41
CA GLY A 37 3.20 -8.47 -2.59
C GLY A 37 2.56 -8.86 -3.92
N LYS A 38 3.32 -9.50 -4.83
CA LYS A 38 2.91 -9.80 -6.22
C LYS A 38 2.36 -8.56 -6.95
N ALA A 39 2.88 -7.38 -6.59
CA ALA A 39 2.44 -6.11 -7.13
C ALA A 39 3.25 -5.76 -8.39
N ARG A 40 2.61 -5.04 -9.31
CA ARG A 40 3.27 -4.43 -10.48
C ARG A 40 3.74 -3.00 -10.22
N SER A 41 3.35 -2.43 -9.07
CA SER A 41 3.75 -1.09 -8.64
C SER A 41 5.20 -1.08 -8.14
N THR A 42 5.78 0.11 -8.09
CA THR A 42 7.15 0.31 -7.62
C THR A 42 7.25 0.44 -6.10
N ILE A 43 8.47 0.26 -5.56
CA ILE A 43 8.76 0.58 -4.16
C ILE A 43 8.42 2.05 -3.89
N GLY A 44 7.70 2.29 -2.80
CA GLY A 44 7.23 3.63 -2.42
C GLY A 44 5.93 4.06 -3.10
N GLU A 45 5.29 3.19 -3.89
CA GLU A 45 3.84 3.30 -4.17
C GLU A 45 3.07 3.31 -2.85
N PHE A 46 2.00 4.10 -2.78
CA PHE A 46 1.18 4.18 -1.59
C PHE A 46 -0.30 4.33 -1.92
N GLY A 47 -1.14 3.91 -0.98
CA GLY A 47 -2.59 3.92 -1.15
C GLY A 47 -3.33 3.44 0.07
N TRP A 48 -4.65 3.25 -0.06
CA TRP A 48 -5.51 2.70 0.98
C TRP A 48 -6.81 2.15 0.37
N ASN A 49 -7.47 1.30 1.15
CA ASN A 49 -8.76 0.72 0.81
C ASN A 49 -9.82 1.33 1.75
N GLY A 50 -10.94 1.79 1.20
CA GLY A 50 -12.08 2.28 1.98
C GLY A 50 -13.05 1.15 2.31
N ALA A 51 -13.68 1.25 3.48
CA ALA A 51 -14.65 0.26 3.94
C ALA A 51 -15.86 0.08 3.00
N ALA A 52 -16.26 1.14 2.29
CA ALA A 52 -17.33 1.11 1.30
C ALA A 52 -16.91 0.58 -0.09
N GLY A 53 -15.71 -0.02 -0.20
CA GLY A 53 -15.19 -0.62 -1.43
C GLY A 53 -14.32 0.28 -2.30
N SER A 54 -14.01 1.50 -1.87
CA SER A 54 -13.10 2.38 -2.61
C SER A 54 -11.64 1.92 -2.52
N TYR A 55 -10.86 2.23 -3.56
CA TYR A 55 -9.46 1.90 -3.66
C TYR A 55 -8.68 3.07 -4.26
N ILE A 56 -7.58 3.46 -3.60
CA ILE A 56 -6.61 4.42 -4.15
C ILE A 56 -5.23 3.78 -4.24
N LEU A 57 -4.49 4.14 -5.28
CA LEU A 57 -3.08 3.83 -5.47
C LEU A 57 -2.39 5.01 -6.17
N ILE A 58 -1.21 5.36 -5.70
CA ILE A 58 -0.35 6.39 -6.27
C ILE A 58 1.04 5.79 -6.43
N ASP A 59 1.51 5.67 -7.67
CA ASP A 59 2.86 5.24 -8.05
C ASP A 59 3.60 6.41 -8.71
N PRO A 60 4.31 7.25 -7.94
CA PRO A 60 4.97 8.43 -8.50
C PRO A 60 6.13 8.11 -9.44
N ALA A 61 6.74 6.91 -9.33
CA ALA A 61 7.84 6.52 -10.22
C ALA A 61 7.33 6.30 -11.64
N ASN A 62 6.13 5.74 -11.76
CA ASN A 62 5.45 5.53 -13.04
C ASN A 62 4.51 6.70 -13.44
N GLN A 63 4.47 7.78 -12.65
CA GLN A 63 3.54 8.90 -12.84
C GLN A 63 2.08 8.46 -12.99
N LEU A 64 1.70 7.42 -12.24
CA LEU A 64 0.38 6.79 -12.32
C LEU A 64 -0.37 6.94 -11.01
N SER A 65 -1.63 7.35 -11.11
CA SER A 65 -2.58 7.33 -10.00
C SER A 65 -3.85 6.62 -10.43
N ILE A 66 -4.37 5.75 -9.57
CA ILE A 66 -5.62 5.03 -9.78
C ILE A 66 -6.56 5.38 -8.63
N PHE A 67 -7.78 5.76 -8.98
CA PHE A 67 -8.88 5.86 -8.04
C PHE A 67 -10.05 5.04 -8.57
N LEU A 68 -10.51 4.09 -7.75
CA LEU A 68 -11.70 3.32 -7.99
C LEU A 68 -12.68 3.59 -6.84
N ALA A 69 -13.86 4.08 -7.18
CA ALA A 69 -14.96 4.27 -6.25
C ALA A 69 -16.10 3.31 -6.60
N THR A 70 -16.55 2.54 -5.62
CA THR A 70 -17.72 1.69 -5.70
C THR A 70 -18.64 2.01 -4.52
N ASN A 71 -19.87 1.50 -4.54
CA ASN A 71 -20.63 1.26 -3.33
C ASN A 71 -20.83 -0.24 -3.20
N LEU A 72 -20.50 -0.79 -2.03
CA LEU A 72 -20.78 -2.17 -1.64
C LEU A 72 -22.15 -2.24 -0.96
#